data_AF-A0A820GJI4-F1
#
_entry.id   AF-A0A820GJI4-F1
#
_cell.length_a   1.000
_cell.length_b   1.000
_cell.length_c   1.000
_cell.angle_alpha   90.00
_cell.angle_beta   90.00
_cell.angle_gamma   90.00
#
_symmetry.space_group_name_H-M   'P 1'
#
loop_
_entity.id
_entity.type
_entity.pdbx_description
1 polymer ?
#
loop_
_entity_poly.entity_id
_entity_poly.type
_entity_poly.pdbx_seq_one_letter_code
_entity_poly.pdbx_strand_id
1 'polypeptide(L)'
;MNYILQPLNVQTKLKIGKTSEEENFEAKILDGDIQFNNIYLNINKNQYADLLDFLEYEDYLNIKSKHRKYYQMIDDDVQSDKIAVKRWKFAYTSIVHENVRPRLISFKWENMKENLQRYKEYSEIYYNHLNHQNNKQRQQELEKQIDVFNLIYIRRTAQIQYTNKIVDDNSISWWEKFNSWWNSDSDMNDS
;
A
#
# COMPACT_ATOMS: atom_id res chain seq x y z
N MET A 1 32.66 -23.63 19.62
CA MET A 1 31.82 -23.22 18.48
C MET A 1 30.40 -23.04 19.01
N ASN A 2 29.97 -21.80 19.23
CA ASN A 2 28.64 -21.49 19.76
C ASN A 2 27.77 -21.00 18.60
N TYR A 3 26.87 -21.85 18.10
CA TYR A 3 25.94 -21.51 17.04
C TYR A 3 24.56 -21.20 17.64
N ILE A 4 23.95 -20.09 17.21
CA ILE A 4 22.57 -19.74 17.59
C ILE A 4 21.58 -20.71 16.93
N LEU A 5 21.84 -21.05 15.66
CA LEU A 5 21.13 -22.05 14.88
C LEU A 5 22.04 -23.26 14.68
N GLN A 6 21.57 -24.43 15.08
CA GLN A 6 22.26 -25.67 14.73
C GLN A 6 22.14 -25.95 13.23
N PRO A 7 23.06 -26.73 12.63
CA PRO A 7 22.99 -27.12 11.23
C PRO A 7 21.61 -27.69 10.91
N LEU A 8 20.95 -27.08 9.92
CA LEU A 8 19.59 -27.44 9.53
C LEU A 8 19.57 -27.98 8.11
N ASN A 9 18.74 -29.00 7.90
CA ASN A 9 18.38 -29.49 6.56
C ASN A 9 17.07 -28.81 6.15
N VAL A 10 17.12 -28.06 5.05
CA VAL A 10 16.00 -27.27 4.52
C VAL A 10 15.67 -27.74 3.11
N GLN A 11 14.39 -27.96 2.84
CA GLN A 11 13.87 -28.10 1.49
C GLN A 11 12.93 -26.94 1.19
N THR A 12 13.15 -26.24 0.08
CA THR A 12 12.32 -25.08 -0.31
C THR A 12 11.76 -25.25 -1.70
N LYS A 13 10.45 -25.06 -1.86
CA LYS A 13 9.75 -24.95 -3.14
C LYS A 13 9.26 -23.52 -3.29
N LEU A 14 9.92 -22.74 -4.14
CA LEU A 14 9.54 -21.36 -4.43
C LEU A 14 8.82 -21.32 -5.78
N LYS A 15 7.60 -20.78 -5.79
CA LYS A 15 6.82 -20.44 -6.98
C LYS A 15 6.78 -18.92 -7.11
N ILE A 16 7.09 -18.40 -8.29
CA ILE A 16 7.07 -16.96 -8.57
C ILE A 16 6.03 -16.74 -9.66
N GLY A 17 4.98 -16.00 -9.33
CA GLY A 17 3.95 -15.58 -10.28
C GLY A 17 4.48 -14.39 -11.10
N LYS A 18 4.57 -14.55 -12.43
CA LYS A 18 4.96 -13.46 -13.36
C LYS A 18 3.76 -12.71 -13.95
N THR A 19 2.58 -12.81 -13.33
CA THR A 19 1.39 -12.10 -13.81
C THR A 19 1.61 -10.59 -13.64
N SER A 20 1.47 -9.85 -14.75
CA SER A 20 1.50 -8.39 -14.77
C SER A 20 0.36 -7.86 -13.89
N GLU A 21 0.64 -6.86 -13.06
CA GLU A 21 -0.30 -6.26 -12.09
C GLU A 21 -1.61 -5.74 -12.70
N GLU A 22 -1.69 -5.66 -14.04
CA GLU A 22 -2.82 -5.07 -14.76
C GLU A 22 -4.07 -5.95 -14.84
N GLU A 23 -3.98 -7.27 -14.64
CA GLU A 23 -5.10 -8.18 -14.96
C GLU A 23 -5.72 -8.91 -13.76
N ASN A 24 -4.99 -9.20 -12.67
CA ASN A 24 -5.56 -9.88 -11.49
C ASN A 24 -4.76 -9.60 -10.20
N PHE A 25 -5.32 -8.81 -9.29
CA PHE A 25 -4.73 -8.52 -7.96
C PHE A 25 -4.75 -9.71 -6.98
N GLU A 26 -5.42 -10.83 -7.32
CA GLU A 26 -5.52 -12.02 -6.47
C GLU A 26 -4.35 -13.00 -6.66
N ALA A 27 -3.55 -12.85 -7.72
CA ALA A 27 -2.44 -13.75 -8.00
C ALA A 27 -1.25 -13.46 -7.07
N LYS A 28 -0.79 -14.47 -6.31
CA LYS A 28 0.40 -14.36 -5.45
C LYS A 28 1.65 -14.16 -6.32
N ILE A 29 2.36 -13.05 -6.08
CA ILE A 29 3.62 -12.71 -6.76
C ILE A 29 4.74 -13.71 -6.37
N LEU A 30 4.72 -14.17 -5.11
CA LEU A 30 5.68 -15.14 -4.59
C LEU A 30 4.96 -16.09 -3.63
N ASP A 31 5.07 -17.39 -3.89
CA ASP A 31 4.50 -18.48 -3.08
C ASP A 31 5.63 -19.46 -2.74
N GLY A 32 6.14 -19.36 -1.52
CA GLY A 32 7.23 -20.19 -1.03
C GLY A 32 6.76 -21.20 0.00
N ASP A 33 7.00 -22.49 -0.25
CA ASP A 33 6.83 -23.60 0.68
C ASP A 33 8.20 -24.04 1.19
N ILE A 34 8.44 -23.87 2.49
CA ILE A 34 9.73 -24.14 3.13
C ILE A 34 9.49 -25.24 4.17
N GLN A 35 10.11 -26.40 3.94
CA GLN A 35 10.04 -27.55 4.81
C GLN A 35 11.35 -27.71 5.57
N PHE A 36 11.24 -27.66 6.90
CA PHE A 36 12.35 -27.89 7.82
C PHE A 36 12.20 -29.27 8.46
N ASN A 37 13.25 -30.09 8.43
CA ASN A 37 13.19 -31.40 9.08
C ASN A 37 13.33 -31.28 10.60
N ASN A 38 14.31 -30.51 11.07
CA ASN A 38 14.54 -30.20 12.49
C ASN A 38 15.12 -28.79 12.61
N ILE A 39 14.64 -28.00 13.57
CA ILE A 39 15.18 -26.68 13.91
C ILE A 39 15.53 -26.69 15.39
N TYR A 40 16.80 -26.47 15.71
CA TYR A 40 17.27 -26.32 17.09
C TYR A 40 17.89 -24.94 17.26
N LEU A 41 17.34 -24.19 18.22
CA LEU A 41 17.85 -22.90 18.66
C LEU A 41 18.52 -23.08 20.01
N ASN A 42 19.78 -22.66 20.12
CA ASN A 42 20.48 -22.65 21.39
C ASN A 42 21.10 -21.27 21.60
N ILE A 43 20.49 -20.48 22.48
CA ILE A 43 20.87 -19.09 22.73
C ILE A 43 21.50 -19.02 24.10
N ASN A 44 22.79 -18.72 24.15
CA ASN A 44 23.49 -18.38 25.37
C ASN A 44 23.23 -16.92 25.77
N LYS A 45 23.43 -16.57 27.05
CA LYS A 45 23.19 -15.22 27.59
C LYS A 45 23.90 -14.12 26.79
N ASN A 46 25.13 -14.35 26.35
CA ASN A 46 25.87 -13.36 25.54
C ASN A 46 25.29 -13.24 24.11
N GLN A 47 24.89 -14.38 23.52
CA GLN A 47 24.26 -14.39 22.19
C GLN A 47 22.86 -13.76 22.21
N TYR A 48 22.19 -13.76 23.35
CA TYR A 48 20.92 -13.04 23.52
C TYR A 48 21.11 -11.53 23.40
N ALA A 49 22.19 -10.99 24.00
CA ALA A 49 22.54 -9.58 23.82
C ALA A 49 22.89 -9.27 22.36
N ASP A 50 23.70 -10.12 21.72
CA ASP A 50 24.05 -9.97 20.30
C ASP A 50 22.81 -10.02 19.39
N LEU A 51 21.81 -10.86 19.71
CA LEU A 51 20.54 -10.92 18.98
C LEU A 51 19.72 -9.63 19.14
N LEU A 52 19.71 -9.02 20.32
CA LEU A 52 19.05 -7.73 20.52
C LEU A 52 19.75 -6.62 19.73
N ASP A 53 21.08 -6.58 19.75
CA ASP A 53 21.87 -5.64 18.96
C ASP A 53 21.62 -5.83 17.45
N PHE A 54 21.47 -7.08 17.00
CA PHE A 54 21.12 -7.39 15.62
C PHE A 54 19.73 -6.88 15.23
N LEU A 55 18.73 -7.03 16.11
CA LEU A 55 17.38 -6.51 15.86
C LEU A 55 17.37 -4.98 15.78
N GLU A 56 18.08 -4.30 16.68
CA GLU A 56 18.24 -2.84 16.62
C GLU A 56 18.98 -2.42 15.34
N TYR A 57 19.99 -3.20 14.94
CA TYR A 57 20.71 -2.96 13.70
C TYR A 57 19.82 -3.12 12.46
N GLU A 58 18.88 -4.06 12.47
CA GLU A 58 17.90 -4.22 11.39
C GLU A 58 17.03 -2.96 11.24
N ASP A 59 16.49 -2.45 12.35
CA ASP A 59 15.75 -1.19 12.36
C ASP A 59 16.61 -0.03 11.84
N TYR A 60 17.88 0.02 12.27
CA TYR A 60 18.83 0.99 11.77
C TYR A 60 19.06 0.86 10.26
N LEU A 61 19.20 -0.35 9.72
CA LEU A 61 19.36 -0.59 8.28
C LEU A 61 18.12 -0.14 7.50
N ASN A 62 16.92 -0.41 8.01
CA ASN A 62 15.67 0.02 7.40
C ASN A 62 15.60 1.55 7.31
N ILE A 63 15.94 2.25 8.40
CA ILE A 63 16.02 3.72 8.43
C ILE A 63 17.13 4.23 7.48
N LYS A 64 18.32 3.62 7.52
CA LYS A 64 19.46 4.00 6.68
C LYS A 64 19.15 3.81 5.20
N SER A 65 18.45 2.74 4.83
CA SER A 65 18.01 2.47 3.46
C SER A 65 17.13 3.61 2.94
N LYS A 66 16.15 4.04 3.74
CA LYS A 66 15.26 5.17 3.40
C LYS A 66 16.02 6.48 3.16
N HIS A 67 17.04 6.75 3.97
CA HIS A 67 17.80 8.01 3.90
C HIS A 67 19.08 7.94 3.04
N ARG A 68 19.34 6.82 2.36
CA ARG A 68 20.58 6.57 1.59
C ARG A 68 20.88 7.64 0.55
N LYS A 69 19.86 8.21 -0.09
CA LYS A 69 20.01 9.25 -1.14
C LYS A 69 20.64 10.55 -0.61
N TYR A 70 20.50 10.85 0.68
CA TYR A 70 21.12 12.02 1.29
C TYR A 70 22.56 11.76 1.73
N TYR A 71 22.98 10.48 1.79
CA TYR A 71 24.31 10.10 2.27
C TYR A 71 25.40 10.50 1.28
N GLN A 72 25.06 10.55 -0.02
CA GLN A 72 25.92 11.06 -1.10
C GLN A 72 26.31 12.54 -0.93
N MET A 73 25.64 13.29 -0.03
CA MET A 73 26.00 14.67 0.32
C MET A 73 27.16 14.76 1.32
N ILE A 74 27.62 13.62 1.84
CA ILE A 74 28.78 13.53 2.71
C ILE A 74 29.97 13.15 1.82
N ASP A 75 30.76 14.12 1.34
CA ASP A 75 31.99 13.78 0.61
C ASP A 75 32.91 12.93 1.50
N ASP A 76 33.36 11.80 0.98
CA ASP A 76 34.22 10.81 1.63
C ASP A 76 35.66 11.31 1.86
N ASP A 77 36.05 12.44 1.27
CA ASP A 77 37.43 12.93 1.25
C ASP A 77 37.69 14.05 2.27
N VAL A 78 37.24 13.92 3.53
CA VAL A 78 37.46 14.97 4.53
C VAL A 78 38.04 14.44 5.84
N GLN A 79 39.25 14.92 6.13
CA GLN A 79 39.94 14.80 7.40
C GLN A 79 39.02 15.09 8.60
N SER A 80 39.03 14.14 9.55
CA SER A 80 38.73 14.18 10.99
C SER A 80 37.79 15.27 11.54
N ASP A 81 38.11 16.54 11.37
CA ASP A 81 37.63 17.58 12.28
C ASP A 81 36.20 18.07 11.98
N LYS A 82 35.66 17.78 10.78
CA LYS A 82 34.31 18.23 10.38
C LYS A 82 33.29 17.11 10.19
N ILE A 83 33.66 15.87 10.52
CA ILE A 83 32.80 14.69 10.33
C ILE A 83 31.50 14.82 11.13
N ALA A 84 31.57 15.26 12.39
CA ALA A 84 30.39 15.44 13.23
C ALA A 84 29.40 16.46 12.62
N VAL A 85 29.90 17.59 12.14
CA VAL A 85 29.07 18.65 11.53
C VAL A 85 28.40 18.15 10.25
N LYS A 86 29.13 17.42 9.39
CA LYS A 86 28.54 16.81 8.18
C LYS A 86 27.45 15.79 8.52
N ARG A 87 27.66 14.94 9.52
CA ARG A 87 26.66 13.96 9.98
C ARG A 87 25.39 14.63 10.53
N TRP A 88 25.53 15.71 11.29
CA TRP A 88 24.39 16.50 11.75
C TRP A 88 23.64 17.18 10.61
N LYS A 89 24.37 17.76 9.64
CA LYS A 89 23.76 18.35 8.44
C LYS A 89 23.02 17.28 7.62
N PHE A 90 23.57 16.08 7.49
CA PHE A 90 22.92 14.94 6.86
C PHE A 90 21.63 14.55 7.59
N ALA A 91 21.67 14.37 8.91
CA ALA A 91 20.50 14.01 9.71
C ALA A 91 19.38 15.04 9.57
N TYR A 92 19.73 16.33 9.70
CA TYR A 92 18.79 17.43 9.51
C TYR A 92 18.18 17.44 8.10
N THR A 93 19.02 17.37 7.07
CA THR A 93 18.58 17.43 5.67
C THR A 93 17.67 16.27 5.32
N SER A 94 18.01 15.07 5.80
CA SER A 94 17.25 13.84 5.58
C SER A 94 15.85 13.94 6.17
N ILE A 95 15.72 14.40 7.43
CA ILE A 95 14.43 14.56 8.10
C ILE A 95 13.59 15.66 7.42
N VAL A 96 14.21 16.80 7.11
CA VAL A 96 13.49 17.94 6.52
C VAL A 96 12.95 17.60 5.14
N HIS A 97 13.71 16.92 4.29
CA HIS A 97 13.27 16.59 2.94
C HIS A 97 12.28 15.43 2.89
N GLU A 98 12.37 14.46 3.79
CA GLU A 98 11.44 13.32 3.82
C GLU A 98 10.14 13.64 4.55
N ASN A 99 10.22 14.23 5.74
CA ASN A 99 9.08 14.31 6.64
C ASN A 99 8.44 15.69 6.67
N VAL A 100 9.23 16.77 6.60
CA VAL A 100 8.73 18.12 6.88
C VAL A 100 8.27 18.82 5.60
N ARG A 101 9.15 18.93 4.60
CA ARG A 101 8.87 19.66 3.35
C ARG A 101 7.69 19.08 2.56
N PRO A 102 7.60 17.76 2.30
CA PRO A 102 6.49 17.20 1.54
C PRO A 102 5.15 17.49 2.20
N ARG A 103 5.07 17.36 3.53
CA ARG A 103 3.87 17.71 4.30
C ARG A 103 3.52 19.18 4.14
N LEU A 104 4.45 20.10 4.40
CA LEU A 104 4.20 21.53 4.26
C LEU A 104 3.74 21.91 2.85
N ILE A 105 4.35 21.34 1.81
CA ILE A 105 3.95 21.58 0.42
C ILE A 105 2.55 21.01 0.17
N SER A 106 2.26 19.79 0.62
CA SER A 106 0.94 19.17 0.43
C SER A 106 -0.19 19.95 1.12
N PHE A 107 0.10 20.58 2.26
CA PHE A 107 -0.84 21.39 3.04
C PHE A 107 -0.93 22.86 2.61
N LYS A 108 -0.22 23.27 1.55
CA LYS A 108 -0.50 24.59 0.94
C LYS A 108 -1.90 24.55 0.33
N TRP A 109 -2.70 25.59 0.58
CA TRP A 109 -4.09 25.64 0.13
C TRP A 109 -4.25 25.42 -1.38
N GLU A 110 -3.36 26.00 -2.19
CA GLU A 110 -3.33 25.83 -3.64
C GLU A 110 -3.17 24.35 -4.05
N ASN A 111 -2.19 23.67 -3.45
CA ASN A 111 -1.92 22.25 -3.71
C ASN A 111 -3.04 21.35 -3.19
N MET A 112 -3.65 21.67 -2.04
CA MET A 112 -4.80 20.93 -1.53
C MET A 112 -5.99 21.05 -2.47
N LYS A 113 -6.27 22.25 -2.98
CA LYS A 113 -7.36 22.47 -3.94
C LYS A 113 -7.12 21.69 -5.23
N GLU A 114 -5.91 21.73 -5.77
CA GLU A 114 -5.53 20.98 -6.97
C GLU A 114 -5.62 19.46 -6.75
N ASN A 115 -5.15 18.97 -5.60
CA ASN A 115 -5.29 17.56 -5.22
C ASN A 115 -6.75 17.12 -5.13
N LEU A 116 -7.62 17.94 -4.51
CA LEU A 116 -9.05 17.66 -4.42
C LEU A 116 -9.71 17.61 -5.81
N GLN A 117 -9.30 18.47 -6.75
CA GLN A 117 -9.76 18.42 -8.13
C GLN A 117 -9.35 17.11 -8.81
N ARG A 118 -8.08 16.71 -8.68
CA ARG A 118 -7.60 15.40 -9.17
C ARG A 118 -8.37 14.23 -8.57
N TYR A 119 -8.66 14.26 -7.28
CA TYR A 119 -9.38 13.18 -6.60
C TYR A 119 -10.83 13.06 -7.08
N LYS A 120 -11.50 14.19 -7.34
CA LYS A 120 -12.84 14.21 -7.95
C LYS A 120 -12.82 13.64 -9.37
N GLU A 121 -11.90 14.12 -10.20
CA GLU A 121 -11.73 13.61 -11.58
C GLU A 121 -11.47 12.10 -11.59
N TYR A 122 -10.57 11.63 -10.72
CA TYR A 122 -10.26 10.21 -10.60
C TYR A 122 -11.47 9.39 -10.09
N SER A 123 -12.20 9.90 -9.11
CA SER A 123 -13.42 9.27 -8.58
C SER A 123 -14.45 9.04 -9.69
N GLU A 124 -14.68 10.05 -10.54
CA GLU A 124 -15.63 9.95 -11.65
C GLU A 124 -15.16 8.94 -12.71
N ILE A 125 -13.89 9.00 -13.10
CA ILE A 125 -13.31 8.05 -14.07
C ILE A 125 -13.39 6.62 -13.54
N TYR A 126 -13.08 6.40 -12.25
CA TYR A 126 -13.12 5.08 -11.64
C TYR A 126 -14.56 4.56 -11.47
N TYR A 127 -15.51 5.43 -11.12
CA TYR A 127 -16.93 5.07 -11.09
C TYR A 127 -17.44 4.68 -12.49
N ASN A 128 -17.02 5.40 -13.54
CA ASN A 128 -17.34 5.04 -14.92
C ASN A 128 -16.66 3.74 -15.36
N HIS A 129 -15.46 3.48 -14.86
CA HIS A 129 -14.76 2.21 -15.08
C HIS A 129 -15.56 1.02 -14.48
N LEU A 130 -16.20 1.19 -13.32
CA LEU A 130 -17.12 0.20 -12.75
C LEU A 130 -18.38 0.01 -13.63
N ASN A 131 -18.80 1.03 -14.38
CA ASN A 131 -19.92 0.96 -15.34
C ASN A 131 -19.49 0.55 -16.77
N HIS A 132 -18.32 -0.05 -16.94
CA HIS A 132 -17.75 -0.47 -18.23
C HIS A 132 -17.48 0.65 -19.25
N GLN A 133 -17.47 1.92 -18.83
CA GLN A 133 -17.07 3.07 -19.66
C GLN A 133 -15.62 3.47 -19.33
N ASN A 134 -14.67 3.04 -20.17
CA ASN A 134 -13.26 3.09 -19.81
C ASN A 134 -12.44 4.13 -20.57
N ASN A 135 -11.89 5.10 -19.83
CA ASN A 135 -10.78 5.96 -20.28
C ASN A 135 -9.47 5.53 -19.60
N LYS A 136 -8.91 4.39 -20.02
CA LYS A 136 -7.73 3.76 -19.39
C LYS A 136 -6.49 4.68 -19.36
N GLN A 137 -6.27 5.47 -20.41
CA GLN A 137 -5.10 6.35 -20.50
C GLN A 137 -5.11 7.43 -19.42
N ARG A 138 -6.23 8.16 -19.28
CA ARG A 138 -6.37 9.23 -18.29
C ARG A 138 -6.32 8.71 -16.86
N GLN A 139 -6.90 7.52 -16.64
CA GLN A 139 -6.83 6.85 -15.34
C GLN A 139 -5.37 6.58 -14.92
N GLN A 140 -4.54 6.03 -15.82
CA GLN A 140 -3.13 5.75 -15.55
C GLN A 140 -2.31 7.02 -15.29
N GLU A 141 -2.62 8.13 -15.96
CA GLU A 141 -1.97 9.42 -15.71
C GLU A 141 -2.25 9.94 -14.29
N LEU A 142 -3.51 9.85 -13.85
CA LEU A 142 -3.92 10.27 -12.51
C LEU A 142 -3.33 9.35 -11.44
N GLU A 143 -3.27 8.03 -11.69
CA GLU A 143 -2.68 7.06 -10.75
C GLU A 143 -1.20 7.31 -10.48
N LYS A 144 -0.45 7.85 -11.44
CA LYS A 144 0.94 8.25 -11.23
C LYS A 144 1.11 9.47 -10.33
N GLN A 145 0.07 10.30 -10.21
CA GLN A 145 0.11 11.56 -9.46
C GLN A 145 -0.51 11.45 -8.07
N ILE A 146 -1.47 10.54 -7.89
CA ILE A 146 -2.19 10.34 -6.64
C ILE A 146 -1.40 9.40 -5.72
N ASP A 147 -1.27 9.78 -4.45
CA ASP A 147 -0.66 8.92 -3.44
C ASP A 147 -1.43 7.61 -3.26
N VAL A 148 -0.70 6.51 -3.04
CA VAL A 148 -1.25 5.14 -2.97
C VAL A 148 -2.35 5.04 -1.92
N PHE A 149 -2.20 5.69 -0.77
CA PHE A 149 -3.24 5.69 0.27
C PHE A 149 -4.53 6.36 -0.21
N ASN A 150 -4.42 7.56 -0.78
CA ASN A 150 -5.57 8.31 -1.29
C ASN A 150 -6.22 7.58 -2.47
N LEU A 151 -5.42 6.93 -3.31
CA LEU A 151 -5.89 6.10 -4.42
C LEU A 151 -6.75 4.94 -3.90
N ILE A 152 -6.23 4.17 -2.95
CA ILE A 152 -6.95 3.05 -2.32
C ILE A 152 -8.24 3.55 -1.67
N TYR A 153 -8.17 4.68 -0.95
CA TYR A 153 -9.32 5.29 -0.32
C TYR A 153 -10.41 5.62 -1.35
N ILE A 154 -10.08 6.36 -2.41
CA ILE A 154 -11.05 6.75 -3.44
C ILE A 154 -11.68 5.52 -4.10
N ARG A 155 -10.86 4.54 -4.51
CA ARG A 155 -11.37 3.30 -5.13
C ARG A 155 -12.35 2.58 -4.21
N ARG A 156 -12.00 2.43 -2.93
CA ARG A 156 -12.86 1.77 -1.94
C ARG A 156 -14.16 2.54 -1.71
N THR A 157 -14.10 3.87 -1.62
CA THR A 157 -15.30 4.69 -1.48
C THR A 157 -16.22 4.59 -2.70
N ALA A 158 -15.65 4.61 -3.90
CA ALA A 158 -16.42 4.47 -5.15
C ALA A 158 -17.03 3.06 -5.30
N GLN A 159 -16.31 2.01 -4.91
CA GLN A 159 -16.85 0.65 -4.86
C GLN A 159 -18.05 0.56 -3.92
N ILE A 160 -17.95 1.12 -2.71
CA ILE A 160 -19.05 1.11 -1.74
C ILE A 160 -20.26 1.89 -2.30
N GLN A 161 -20.04 3.04 -2.91
CA GLN A 161 -21.12 3.82 -3.53
C GLN A 161 -21.79 3.06 -4.67
N TYR A 162 -21.00 2.38 -5.51
CA TYR A 162 -21.51 1.54 -6.59
C TYR A 162 -22.32 0.34 -6.07
N THR A 163 -21.83 -0.37 -5.06
CA THR A 163 -22.57 -1.49 -4.46
C THR A 163 -23.87 -1.04 -3.81
N ASN A 164 -23.87 0.10 -3.11
CA ASN A 164 -25.08 0.65 -2.51
C ASN A 164 -26.11 1.02 -3.58
N LYS A 165 -25.68 1.66 -4.68
CA LYS A 165 -26.58 1.99 -5.79
C LYS A 165 -27.20 0.76 -6.45
N ILE A 166 -26.42 -0.30 -6.68
CA ILE A 166 -26.95 -1.56 -7.21
C ILE A 166 -27.99 -2.16 -6.26
N VAL A 167 -27.72 -2.13 -4.96
CA VAL A 167 -28.66 -2.64 -3.95
C VAL A 167 -29.94 -1.81 -3.94
N ASP A 168 -29.84 -0.49 -4.01
CA ASP A 168 -31.01 0.41 -4.09
C ASP A 168 -31.82 0.16 -5.36
N ASP A 169 -31.18 0.12 -6.54
CA ASP A 169 -31.84 -0.16 -7.83
C ASP A 169 -32.50 -1.56 -7.85
N ASN A 170 -31.85 -2.58 -7.29
CA ASN A 170 -32.45 -3.91 -7.14
C ASN A 170 -33.58 -3.94 -6.11
N SER A 171 -33.48 -3.18 -5.02
CA SER A 171 -34.54 -3.08 -4.02
C SER A 171 -35.78 -2.43 -4.60
N ILE A 172 -35.63 -1.36 -5.39
CA ILE A 172 -36.72 -0.70 -6.12
C ILE A 172 -37.36 -1.71 -7.09
N SER A 173 -36.57 -2.47 -7.85
CA SER A 173 -37.09 -3.53 -8.74
C SER A 173 -37.82 -4.65 -7.98
N TRP A 174 -37.33 -5.05 -6.80
CA TRP A 174 -38.01 -6.03 -5.95
C TRP A 174 -39.32 -5.49 -5.36
N TRP A 175 -39.32 -4.25 -4.86
CA TRP A 175 -40.52 -3.57 -4.34
C TRP A 175 -41.57 -3.32 -5.42
N GLU A 176 -41.17 -2.94 -6.64
CA GLU A 176 -42.08 -2.76 -7.78
C GLU A 176 -42.69 -4.09 -8.24
N LYS A 177 -41.89 -5.17 -8.29
CA LYS A 177 -42.41 -6.53 -8.57
C LYS A 177 -43.35 -7.01 -7.48
N PHE A 178 -43.04 -6.73 -6.21
CA PHE A 178 -43.89 -7.08 -5.07
C PHE A 178 -45.22 -6.32 -5.10
N ASN A 179 -45.21 -5.00 -5.34
CA ASN A 179 -46.42 -4.21 -5.46
C ASN A 179 -47.27 -4.61 -6.68
N SER A 180 -46.64 -4.94 -7.80
CA SER A 180 -47.34 -5.43 -9.00
C SER A 180 -48.02 -6.78 -8.75
N TRP A 181 -47.34 -7.70 -8.05
CA TRP A 181 -47.92 -8.98 -7.64
C TRP A 181 -49.07 -8.82 -6.63
N TRP A 182 -48.96 -7.90 -5.67
CA TRP A 182 -50.03 -7.63 -4.70
C TRP A 182 -51.26 -6.95 -5.33
N ASN A 183 -51.05 -6.05 -6.30
CA ASN A 183 -52.15 -5.37 -6.97
C ASN A 183 -52.80 -6.21 -8.08
N SER A 184 -52.16 -7.26 -8.61
CA SER A 184 -52.80 -8.11 -9.61
C SER A 184 -53.92 -8.99 -9.04
N ASP A 185 -53.84 -9.33 -7.74
CA ASP A 185 -54.88 -10.12 -7.07
C ASP A 185 -56.11 -9.28 -6.68
N SER A 186 -55.99 -7.95 -6.56
CA SER A 186 -57.13 -7.07 -6.31
C SER A 186 -58.03 -6.85 -7.53
N ASP A 187 -57.49 -7.05 -8.75
CA ASP A 187 -58.26 -6.89 -9.99
C ASP A 187 -59.04 -8.15 -10.40
N MET A 188 -58.84 -9.30 -9.72
CA MET A 188 -59.55 -10.55 -10.02
C MET A 188 -60.85 -10.76 -9.23
N ASN A 189 -61.23 -9.82 -8.35
CA ASN A 189 -62.43 -9.94 -7.50
C ASN A 189 -63.59 -9.01 -7.91
N ASP A 190 -63.43 -8.26 -9.01
CA ASP A 190 -64.49 -7.49 -9.66
C ASP A 190 -64.79 -8.09 -11.05
N SER A 191 -65.51 -9.22 -11.08
CA SER A 191 -66.19 -9.77 -12.27
C SER A 191 -67.37 -10.64 -11.87
#